data_AF-A0A1X1BIB7-F1
#
_entry.id   AF-A0A1X1BIB7-F1
#
_cell.length_a   1.000
_cell.length_b   1.000
_cell.length_c   1.000
_cell.angle_alpha   90.00
_cell.angle_beta   90.00
_cell.angle_gamma   90.00
#
_symmetry.space_group_name_H-M   'P 1'
#
loop_
_entity.id
_entity.type
_entity.pdbx_description
1 polymer ?
#
loop_
_entity_poly.entity_id
_entity_poly.type
_entity_poly.pdbx_seq_one_letter_code
_entity_poly.pdbx_strand_id
1 'polypeptide(L)'
;MVGPFSKEEEQTLRNAVDDYIGNLHGIDRDEALRTLFRKRGRCLSQGVTLGCTVLPERHPKSVYNFIRRRIVPHKTGRWQCDELYVLLNHYFHNEDDYTKAYENKRKWRSVSQQTGRLPEQIHDKWKEIGPHVEVYRPIFEDASLSESEKVERVSQLSIHKGDASNSQCTDGESDDRPRHDLISSSQKGRLMDDMMRKELHDYIRSLVNNGVIQPPIVHNIPWSIVREQFPELSQSHLRLTWTLCILPSVLERQIYGLNSLVVGRAAVYKVYKDRLFEERLSHIDFSKLFPQLPQLYVIVCLRKLLKKCVDSLRSGTLQNVDVYYKKQLVNDESTYLALIGATATLPSASDAVSEGDSSHDECSATNDEECNTQELSSKMTVDESPVIYTPAGCITVTLRRQLRLAFYESQAKQHHERDMEILSRISETSLPRMMNDYNTIN
;
A
#
# COMPACT_ATOMS: atom_id res chain seq x y z
N MET A 1 10.46 -7.81 -23.20
CA MET A 1 9.38 -7.17 -22.38
C MET A 1 9.87 -6.77 -20.98
N VAL A 2 9.37 -5.65 -20.44
CA VAL A 2 9.60 -5.17 -19.06
C VAL A 2 8.24 -5.00 -18.37
N GLY A 3 8.06 -5.56 -17.16
CA GLY A 3 6.77 -5.56 -16.45
C GLY A 3 6.58 -6.82 -15.59
N PRO A 4 5.48 -6.93 -14.83
CA PRO A 4 5.16 -8.13 -14.06
C PRO A 4 5.05 -9.36 -14.98
N PHE A 5 5.28 -10.54 -14.41
CA PHE A 5 5.05 -11.81 -15.10
C PHE A 5 3.55 -12.10 -15.11
N SER A 6 3.01 -12.49 -16.27
CA SER A 6 1.64 -12.97 -16.37
C SER A 6 1.49 -14.34 -15.69
N LYS A 7 0.24 -14.76 -15.46
CA LYS A 7 -0.02 -16.09 -14.89
C LYS A 7 0.46 -17.20 -15.82
N GLU A 8 0.34 -17.01 -17.14
CA GLU A 8 0.83 -17.97 -18.12
C GLU A 8 2.35 -18.08 -18.06
N GLU A 9 3.07 -16.95 -18.05
CA GLU A 9 4.53 -16.95 -17.96
C GLU A 9 5.04 -17.58 -16.66
N GLU A 10 4.34 -17.33 -15.55
CA GLU A 10 4.64 -17.97 -14.27
C GLU A 10 4.49 -19.49 -14.35
N GLN A 11 3.37 -19.98 -14.90
CA GLN A 11 3.12 -21.42 -15.02
C GLN A 11 4.15 -22.09 -15.93
N THR A 12 4.49 -21.46 -17.07
CA THR A 12 5.51 -21.98 -17.99
C THR A 12 6.87 -22.13 -17.29
N LEU A 13 7.30 -21.13 -16.50
CA LEU A 13 8.55 -21.22 -15.76
C LEU A 13 8.52 -22.26 -14.64
N ARG A 14 7.38 -22.41 -13.94
CA ARG A 14 7.22 -23.44 -12.89
C ARG A 14 7.36 -24.84 -13.49
N ASN A 15 6.62 -25.13 -14.56
CA ASN A 15 6.68 -26.42 -15.23
C ASN A 15 8.10 -26.73 -15.72
N ALA A 16 8.77 -25.75 -16.35
CA ALA A 16 10.14 -25.95 -16.83
C ALA A 16 11.13 -26.27 -15.69
N VAL A 17 10.97 -25.62 -14.52
CA VAL A 17 11.81 -25.91 -13.35
C VAL A 17 11.50 -27.27 -12.76
N ASP A 18 10.22 -27.65 -12.66
CA ASP A 18 9.80 -28.96 -12.17
C ASP A 18 10.27 -30.09 -13.09
N ASP A 19 10.17 -29.92 -14.41
CA ASP A 19 10.69 -30.87 -15.41
C ASP A 19 12.21 -31.04 -15.26
N TYR A 20 12.94 -29.93 -15.08
CA TYR A 20 14.38 -29.98 -14.84
C TYR A 20 14.75 -30.74 -13.57
N ILE A 21 14.02 -30.52 -12.48
CA ILE A 21 14.24 -31.24 -11.21
C ILE A 21 13.87 -32.72 -11.38
N GLY A 22 12.76 -33.03 -12.06
CA GLY A 22 12.33 -34.41 -12.32
C GLY A 22 13.34 -35.22 -13.14
N ASN A 23 14.08 -34.56 -14.03
CA ASN A 23 15.15 -35.16 -14.82
C ASN A 23 16.45 -35.39 -14.03
N LEU A 24 16.60 -34.75 -12.86
CA LEU A 24 17.73 -34.96 -11.94
C LEU A 24 17.41 -36.11 -10.98
N HIS A 25 17.36 -37.33 -11.50
CA HIS A 25 17.07 -38.53 -10.70
C HIS A 25 18.00 -38.65 -9.48
N GLY A 26 17.42 -38.90 -8.30
CA GLY A 26 18.15 -39.17 -7.06
C GLY A 26 18.70 -37.96 -6.32
N ILE A 27 18.40 -36.73 -6.76
CA ILE A 27 18.77 -35.49 -6.06
C ILE A 27 17.57 -34.95 -5.29
N ASP A 28 17.78 -34.55 -4.04
CA ASP A 28 16.77 -33.86 -3.25
C ASP A 28 16.34 -32.54 -3.93
N ARG A 29 15.05 -32.19 -3.81
CA ARG A 29 14.47 -31.02 -4.49
C ARG A 29 15.20 -29.73 -4.12
N ASP A 30 15.59 -29.56 -2.86
CA ASP A 30 16.27 -28.36 -2.41
C ASP A 30 17.69 -28.27 -2.96
N GLU A 31 18.38 -29.41 -3.07
CA GLU A 31 19.73 -29.46 -3.66
C GLU A 31 19.70 -29.24 -5.19
N ALA A 32 18.68 -29.76 -5.86
CA ALA A 32 18.42 -29.48 -7.29
C ALA A 32 18.15 -27.97 -7.51
N LEU A 33 17.36 -27.35 -6.63
CA LEU A 33 17.08 -25.91 -6.66
C LEU A 33 18.34 -25.06 -6.39
N ARG A 34 19.21 -25.45 -5.46
CA ARG A 34 20.50 -24.75 -5.26
C ARG A 34 21.39 -24.81 -6.51
N THR A 35 21.35 -25.94 -7.21
CA THR A 35 22.14 -26.15 -8.43
C THR A 35 21.71 -25.19 -9.55
N LEU A 36 20.42 -24.86 -9.66
CA LEU A 36 19.90 -23.88 -10.64
C LEU A 36 20.56 -22.49 -10.54
N PHE A 37 20.97 -22.09 -9.34
CA PHE A 37 21.55 -20.76 -9.07
C PHE A 37 23.07 -20.78 -8.88
N ARG A 38 23.70 -21.96 -8.87
CA ARG A 38 25.15 -22.09 -8.75
C ARG A 38 25.81 -21.63 -10.06
N LYS A 39 26.45 -20.45 -10.03
CA LYS A 39 27.27 -19.99 -11.16
C LYS A 39 28.53 -20.84 -11.28
N ARG A 40 28.77 -21.43 -12.46
CA ARG A 40 30.04 -22.06 -12.82
C ARG A 40 30.81 -21.09 -13.74
N GLY A 41 31.81 -20.40 -13.19
CA GLY A 41 32.67 -19.50 -13.96
C GLY A 41 31.93 -18.29 -14.57
N ARG A 42 32.19 -18.02 -15.86
CA ARG A 42 31.57 -16.91 -16.62
C ARG A 42 30.23 -17.26 -17.27
N CYS A 43 29.76 -18.49 -17.15
CA CYS A 43 28.50 -18.93 -17.76
C CYS A 43 27.27 -18.44 -16.98
N LEU A 44 26.14 -18.30 -17.68
CA LEU A 44 24.84 -18.08 -17.06
C LEU A 44 24.51 -19.26 -16.13
N SER A 45 23.78 -19.00 -15.04
CA SER A 45 23.32 -20.10 -14.18
C SER A 45 22.28 -20.93 -14.92
N GLN A 46 22.17 -22.22 -14.60
CA GLN A 46 21.27 -23.13 -15.29
C GLN A 46 19.81 -22.66 -15.24
N GLY A 47 19.38 -22.04 -14.14
CA GLY A 47 18.04 -21.44 -14.06
C GLY A 47 17.81 -20.29 -15.02
N VAL A 48 18.85 -19.51 -15.35
CA VAL A 48 18.72 -18.46 -16.38
C VAL A 48 18.65 -19.07 -17.76
N THR A 49 19.49 -20.06 -18.06
CA THR A 49 19.48 -20.76 -19.35
C THR A 49 18.11 -21.38 -19.60
N LEU A 50 17.59 -22.13 -18.63
CA LEU A 50 16.28 -22.76 -18.68
C LEU A 50 15.15 -21.74 -18.83
N GLY A 51 15.19 -20.66 -18.07
CA GLY A 51 14.15 -19.65 -18.17
C GLY A 51 14.19 -18.87 -19.49
N CYS A 52 15.37 -18.68 -20.09
CA CYS A 52 15.51 -18.03 -21.40
C CYS A 52 15.12 -18.96 -22.56
N THR A 53 15.16 -20.29 -22.40
CA THR A 53 14.65 -21.21 -23.43
C THR A 53 13.13 -21.18 -23.52
N VAL A 54 12.44 -21.06 -22.38
CA VAL A 54 10.97 -21.07 -22.35
C VAL A 54 10.34 -19.68 -22.46
N LEU A 55 11.07 -18.62 -22.09
CA LEU A 55 10.67 -17.23 -22.23
C LEU A 55 11.78 -16.39 -22.90
N PRO A 56 12.05 -16.60 -24.20
CA PRO A 56 13.16 -15.93 -24.90
C PRO A 56 12.98 -14.40 -24.99
N GLU A 57 11.73 -13.93 -24.98
CA GLU A 57 11.38 -12.50 -25.06
C GLU A 57 11.60 -11.72 -23.74
N ARG A 58 11.88 -12.44 -22.64
CA ARG A 58 12.10 -11.85 -21.31
C ARG A 58 13.59 -11.67 -21.06
N HIS A 59 13.92 -10.52 -20.46
CA HIS A 59 15.32 -10.22 -20.15
C HIS A 59 15.87 -11.24 -19.12
N PRO A 60 17.08 -11.81 -19.32
CA PRO A 60 17.64 -12.87 -18.47
C PRO A 60 17.69 -12.53 -16.97
N LYS A 61 18.02 -11.28 -16.64
CA LYS A 61 17.99 -10.77 -15.25
C LYS A 61 16.60 -10.79 -14.62
N SER A 62 15.55 -10.54 -15.41
CA SER A 62 14.16 -10.56 -14.93
C SER A 62 13.75 -11.99 -14.59
N VAL A 63 14.05 -12.92 -15.51
CA VAL A 63 13.81 -14.36 -15.35
C VAL A 63 14.56 -14.90 -14.13
N TYR A 64 15.85 -14.59 -14.00
CA TYR A 64 16.66 -14.95 -12.82
C TYR A 64 16.00 -14.52 -11.51
N ASN A 65 15.60 -13.26 -11.42
CA ASN A 65 14.98 -12.71 -10.21
C ASN A 65 13.61 -13.34 -9.93
N PHE A 66 12.84 -13.67 -10.96
CA PHE A 66 11.54 -14.31 -10.81
C PHE A 66 11.68 -15.72 -10.23
N ILE A 67 12.49 -16.58 -10.86
CA ILE A 67 12.71 -17.95 -10.39
C ILE A 67 13.23 -17.92 -8.94
N ARG A 68 14.22 -17.05 -8.66
CA ARG A 68 14.81 -16.92 -7.32
C ARG A 68 13.81 -16.53 -6.23
N ARG A 69 12.83 -15.70 -6.56
CA ARG A 69 11.88 -15.12 -5.58
C ARG A 69 10.56 -15.88 -5.46
N ARG A 70 10.10 -16.52 -6.54
CA ARG A 70 8.73 -17.06 -6.64
C ARG A 70 8.68 -18.58 -6.79
N ILE A 71 9.74 -19.20 -7.27
CA ILE A 71 9.79 -20.64 -7.53
C ILE A 71 10.61 -21.36 -6.46
N VAL A 72 11.77 -20.81 -6.08
CA VAL A 72 12.55 -21.34 -4.96
C VAL A 72 11.76 -21.14 -3.66
N PRO A 73 11.58 -22.19 -2.83
CA PRO A 73 10.93 -22.07 -1.54
C PRO A 73 11.80 -21.23 -0.61
N HIS A 74 11.19 -20.22 0.01
CA HIS A 74 11.77 -19.44 1.09
C HIS A 74 10.78 -19.37 2.23
N LYS A 75 11.28 -19.21 3.45
CA LYS A 75 10.42 -19.03 4.61
C LYS A 75 9.65 -17.71 4.48
N THR A 76 8.33 -17.81 4.53
CA THR A 76 7.40 -16.67 4.50
C THR A 76 6.59 -16.61 5.80
N GLY A 77 6.06 -15.44 6.15
CA GLY A 77 5.25 -15.25 7.36
C GLY A 77 5.98 -14.48 8.47
N ARG A 78 5.39 -14.49 9.68
CA ARG A 78 5.86 -13.72 10.85
C ARG A 78 7.32 -14.07 11.18
N TRP A 79 8.10 -13.06 11.52
CA TRP A 79 9.47 -13.22 12.00
C TRP A 79 9.47 -13.85 13.39
N GLN A 80 10.21 -14.93 13.54
CA GLN A 80 10.44 -15.60 14.81
C GLN A 80 11.59 -14.92 15.56
N CYS A 81 11.61 -15.04 16.88
CA CYS A 81 12.62 -14.43 17.74
C CYS A 81 14.03 -14.95 17.41
N ASP A 82 14.16 -16.24 17.10
CA ASP A 82 15.43 -16.85 16.67
C ASP A 82 15.97 -16.22 15.37
N GLU A 83 15.08 -15.92 14.42
CA GLU A 83 15.47 -15.29 13.15
C GLU A 83 15.92 -13.85 13.36
N LEU A 84 15.25 -13.14 14.27
CA LEU A 84 15.60 -11.79 14.66
C LEU A 84 16.92 -11.77 15.45
N TYR A 85 17.13 -12.75 16.32
CA TYR A 85 18.39 -12.96 17.03
C TYR A 85 19.53 -13.17 16.03
N VAL A 86 19.38 -14.08 15.05
CA VAL A 86 20.41 -14.32 14.01
C VAL A 86 20.75 -13.03 13.25
N LEU A 87 19.74 -12.21 12.90
CA LEU A 87 19.94 -10.94 12.22
C LEU A 87 20.74 -9.93 13.07
N LEU A 88 20.35 -9.75 14.34
CA LEU A 88 21.01 -8.85 15.28
C LEU A 88 22.41 -9.35 15.64
N ASN A 89 22.56 -10.65 15.87
CA ASN A 89 23.82 -11.30 16.18
C ASN A 89 24.83 -11.06 15.07
N HIS A 90 24.41 -11.25 13.81
CA HIS A 90 25.24 -10.95 12.64
C HIS A 90 25.66 -9.48 12.58
N TYR A 91 24.75 -8.55 12.89
CA TYR A 91 25.07 -7.13 12.90
C TYR A 91 26.14 -6.79 13.95
N PHE A 92 25.91 -7.14 15.22
CA PHE A 92 26.82 -6.81 16.32
C PHE A 92 28.18 -7.50 16.19
N HIS A 93 28.23 -8.76 15.72
CA HIS A 93 29.49 -9.47 15.48
C HIS A 93 30.35 -8.84 14.37
N ASN A 94 29.75 -8.10 13.44
CA ASN A 94 30.46 -7.45 12.33
C ASN A 94 30.57 -5.92 12.53
N GLU A 95 30.24 -5.42 13.73
CA GLU A 95 30.20 -3.98 14.00
C GLU A 95 31.62 -3.36 14.11
N ASP A 96 32.56 -4.12 14.68
CA ASP A 96 33.92 -3.68 15.02
C ASP A 96 34.95 -3.85 13.89
N ASP A 97 34.55 -4.39 12.74
CA ASP A 97 35.46 -4.63 11.61
C ASP A 97 35.74 -3.29 10.87
N TYR A 98 36.59 -2.46 11.50
CA TYR A 98 36.90 -1.07 11.14
C TYR A 98 37.46 -0.90 9.73
N THR A 99 37.98 -1.97 9.12
CA THR A 99 38.61 -1.90 7.79
C THR A 99 37.59 -1.82 6.65
N LYS A 100 36.33 -2.21 6.86
CA LYS A 100 35.23 -2.19 5.86
C LYS A 100 33.84 -1.97 6.48
N ALA A 101 33.76 -1.10 7.48
CA ALA A 101 32.59 -0.91 8.35
C ALA A 101 31.25 -0.64 7.62
N TYR A 102 31.24 -0.11 6.38
CA TYR A 102 29.98 0.13 5.66
C TYR A 102 29.54 -1.06 4.77
N GLU A 103 30.50 -1.83 4.24
CA GLU A 103 30.22 -2.93 3.30
C GLU A 103 30.06 -4.30 3.98
N ASN A 104 30.76 -4.53 5.10
CA ASN A 104 30.68 -5.81 5.83
C ASN A 104 29.43 -5.90 6.72
N LYS A 105 28.99 -4.79 7.35
CA LYS A 105 27.81 -4.73 8.23
C LYS A 105 26.47 -5.09 7.56
N ARG A 106 26.45 -5.17 6.22
CA ARG A 106 25.23 -5.43 5.41
C ARG A 106 25.35 -6.65 4.50
N LYS A 107 26.27 -7.57 4.78
CA LYS A 107 26.39 -8.84 4.04
C LYS A 107 25.34 -9.87 4.49
N TRP A 108 24.07 -9.56 4.21
CA TRP A 108 22.92 -10.38 4.61
C TRP A 108 22.79 -11.75 3.93
N ARG A 109 23.75 -12.15 3.09
CA ARG A 109 23.70 -13.45 2.40
C ARG A 109 23.81 -14.60 3.40
N SER A 110 24.67 -14.50 4.42
CA SER A 110 24.78 -15.52 5.47
C SER A 110 23.50 -15.59 6.31
N VAL A 111 22.96 -14.44 6.69
CA VAL A 111 21.68 -14.35 7.42
C VAL A 111 20.53 -14.97 6.61
N SER A 112 20.52 -14.76 5.29
CA SER A 112 19.52 -15.36 4.37
C SER A 112 19.61 -16.88 4.34
N GLN A 113 20.83 -17.42 4.36
CA GLN A 113 21.04 -18.87 4.41
C GLN A 113 20.63 -19.46 5.75
N GLN A 114 20.94 -18.79 6.87
CA GLN A 114 20.63 -19.28 8.21
C GLN A 114 19.13 -19.19 8.55
N THR A 115 18.45 -18.13 8.12
CA THR A 115 17.01 -17.93 8.37
C THR A 115 16.11 -18.59 7.33
N GLY A 116 16.66 -18.98 6.18
CA GLY A 116 15.89 -19.45 5.03
C GLY A 116 14.98 -18.38 4.41
N ARG A 117 15.19 -17.10 4.74
CA ARG A 117 14.43 -15.95 4.18
C ARG A 117 15.18 -15.33 3.00
N LEU A 118 14.43 -14.66 2.13
CA LEU A 118 15.00 -13.91 1.02
C LEU A 118 15.90 -12.76 1.54
N PRO A 119 17.01 -12.45 0.84
CA PRO A 119 17.85 -11.30 1.20
C PRO A 119 17.06 -9.98 1.26
N GLU A 120 16.08 -9.81 0.37
CA GLU A 120 15.19 -8.67 0.39
C GLU A 120 14.34 -8.58 1.68
N GLN A 121 13.81 -9.71 2.16
CA GLN A 121 13.05 -9.74 3.42
C GLN A 121 13.94 -9.38 4.61
N ILE A 122 15.21 -9.81 4.60
CA ILE A 122 16.18 -9.42 5.62
C ILE A 122 16.45 -7.92 5.56
N HIS A 123 16.68 -7.37 4.37
CA HIS A 123 16.87 -5.94 4.20
C HIS A 123 15.67 -5.14 4.71
N ASP A 124 14.45 -5.59 4.40
CA ASP A 124 13.23 -4.92 4.83
C ASP A 124 13.05 -5.02 6.34
N LYS A 125 13.34 -6.18 6.95
CA LYS A 125 13.32 -6.32 8.41
C LYS A 125 14.40 -5.47 9.08
N TRP A 126 15.58 -5.36 8.49
CA TRP A 126 16.64 -4.49 8.99
C TRP A 126 16.24 -3.02 8.92
N LYS A 127 15.55 -2.57 7.86
CA LYS A 127 15.02 -1.20 7.79
C LYS A 127 14.01 -0.90 8.91
N GLU A 128 13.26 -1.90 9.34
CA GLU A 128 12.30 -1.79 10.44
C GLU A 128 12.99 -1.69 11.80
N ILE A 129 13.95 -2.57 12.09
CA ILE A 129 14.59 -2.66 13.43
C ILE A 129 15.82 -1.77 13.59
N GLY A 130 16.53 -1.48 12.48
CA GLY A 130 17.82 -0.78 12.47
C GLY A 130 17.81 0.58 13.17
N PRO A 131 16.79 1.44 13.02
CA PRO A 131 16.68 2.69 13.76
C PRO A 131 16.62 2.53 15.29
N HIS A 132 16.31 1.33 15.77
CA HIS A 132 16.18 1.00 17.19
C HIS A 132 17.19 -0.07 17.63
N VAL A 133 18.24 -0.33 16.83
CA VAL A 133 19.19 -1.41 17.09
C VAL A 133 19.86 -1.28 18.48
N GLU A 134 20.09 -0.05 18.92
CA GLU A 134 20.71 0.28 20.21
C GLU A 134 19.93 -0.28 21.41
N VAL A 135 18.61 -0.47 21.30
CA VAL A 135 17.78 -1.07 22.36
C VAL A 135 18.19 -2.52 22.62
N TYR A 136 18.73 -3.22 21.61
CA TYR A 136 19.16 -4.61 21.73
C TYR A 136 20.62 -4.74 22.19
N ARG A 137 21.43 -3.67 22.10
CA ARG A 137 22.88 -3.70 22.38
C ARG A 137 23.23 -4.34 23.73
N PRO A 138 22.55 -4.04 24.86
CA PRO A 138 22.89 -4.66 26.15
C PRO A 138 22.76 -6.18 26.17
N ILE A 139 21.90 -6.77 25.33
CA ILE A 139 21.72 -8.24 25.25
C ILE A 139 22.93 -8.90 24.58
N PHE A 140 23.55 -8.21 23.62
CA PHE A 140 24.65 -8.76 22.84
C PHE A 140 26.02 -8.49 23.45
N GLU A 141 26.16 -7.40 24.22
CA GLU A 141 27.38 -7.08 24.99
C GLU A 141 27.51 -7.92 26.27
N ASP A 142 26.40 -8.44 26.80
CA ASP A 142 26.43 -9.30 27.98
C ASP A 142 26.96 -10.71 27.61
N ALA A 143 28.21 -10.96 28.00
CA ALA A 143 28.90 -12.24 27.79
C ALA A 143 28.42 -13.35 28.74
N SER A 144 27.66 -13.02 29.79
CA SER A 144 27.17 -14.00 30.77
C SER A 144 25.91 -14.74 30.31
N LEU A 145 25.22 -14.22 29.28
CA LEU A 145 23.99 -14.81 28.75
C LEU A 145 24.28 -15.90 27.73
N SER A 146 23.60 -17.04 27.91
CA SER A 146 23.51 -18.08 26.90
C SER A 146 22.71 -17.62 25.67
N GLU A 147 22.89 -18.32 24.54
CA GLU A 147 22.14 -18.04 23.30
C GLU A 147 20.62 -18.10 23.51
N SER A 148 20.14 -19.08 24.28
CA SER A 148 18.71 -19.23 24.60
C SER A 148 18.18 -18.04 25.40
N GLU A 149 18.92 -17.54 26.37
CA GLU A 149 18.53 -16.37 27.17
C GLU A 149 18.55 -15.08 26.33
N LYS A 150 19.50 -14.96 25.39
CA LYS A 150 19.53 -13.82 24.45
C LYS A 150 18.30 -13.84 23.54
N VAL A 151 17.91 -14.99 23.01
CA VAL A 151 16.69 -15.17 22.22
C VAL A 151 15.45 -14.79 23.03
N GLU A 152 15.37 -15.24 24.29
CA GLU A 152 14.25 -14.94 25.18
C GLU A 152 14.15 -13.43 25.46
N ARG A 153 15.26 -12.76 25.77
CA ARG A 153 15.28 -11.30 25.96
C ARG A 153 14.92 -10.53 24.68
N VAL A 154 15.35 -11.00 23.52
CA VAL A 154 14.92 -10.45 22.21
C VAL A 154 13.41 -10.62 22.04
N SER A 155 12.83 -11.74 22.46
CA SER A 155 11.39 -11.97 22.41
C SER A 155 10.61 -10.97 23.27
N GLN A 156 11.06 -10.72 24.49
CA GLN A 156 10.43 -9.79 25.44
C GLN A 156 10.41 -8.36 24.89
N LEU A 157 11.51 -7.92 24.26
CA LEU A 157 11.59 -6.60 23.60
C LEU A 157 10.75 -6.52 22.31
N SER A 158 10.51 -7.65 21.65
CA SER A 158 9.75 -7.70 20.39
C SER A 158 8.23 -7.75 20.62
N ILE A 159 7.77 -8.32 21.74
CA ILE A 159 6.36 -8.46 22.10
C ILE A 159 5.71 -7.12 22.46
N HIS A 160 6.45 -6.15 22.98
CA HIS A 160 5.89 -4.84 23.36
C HIS A 160 5.63 -3.88 22.18
N LYS A 161 5.82 -4.30 20.93
CA LYS A 161 5.49 -3.50 19.73
C LYS A 161 4.38 -4.06 18.84
N GLY A 162 3.88 -5.28 19.09
CA GLY A 162 2.79 -5.85 18.29
C GLY A 162 1.91 -6.74 19.15
N ASP A 163 0.61 -6.47 19.15
CA ASP A 163 -0.46 -7.24 19.83
C ASP A 163 -0.77 -6.79 21.28
N ALA A 164 -1.33 -5.58 21.42
CA ALA A 164 -2.19 -5.20 22.56
C ALA A 164 -3.64 -4.98 22.11
N SER A 165 -4.12 -5.88 21.25
CA SER A 165 -5.52 -6.00 20.85
C SER A 165 -5.86 -7.49 20.92
N ASN A 166 -6.65 -7.85 21.93
CA ASN A 166 -7.05 -9.20 22.36
C ASN A 166 -6.10 -9.95 23.31
N SER A 167 -6.14 -9.57 24.59
CA SER A 167 -6.07 -10.56 25.67
C SER A 167 -7.10 -10.20 26.73
N GLN A 168 -8.14 -11.01 26.79
CA GLN A 168 -9.23 -10.94 27.75
C GLN A 168 -8.77 -11.59 29.05
N CYS A 169 -8.96 -10.86 30.15
CA CYS A 169 -9.15 -11.28 31.54
C CYS A 169 -8.58 -12.63 32.04
N THR A 170 -7.65 -12.55 33.00
CA THR A 170 -7.69 -13.38 34.21
C THR A 170 -7.24 -12.56 35.42
N ASP A 171 -8.14 -12.45 36.39
CA ASP A 171 -7.92 -11.86 37.72
C ASP A 171 -6.89 -12.67 38.54
N GLY A 172 -6.15 -11.98 39.42
CA GLY A 172 -5.35 -12.64 40.47
C GLY A 172 -4.19 -11.82 41.03
N GLU A 173 -4.49 -11.09 42.11
CA GLU A 173 -3.64 -10.81 43.30
C GLU A 173 -2.26 -10.14 43.16
N SER A 174 -2.24 -8.85 43.56
CA SER A 174 -1.31 -8.20 44.51
C SER A 174 0.11 -8.74 44.68
N ASP A 175 1.10 -7.94 44.24
CA ASP A 175 2.32 -7.73 45.03
C ASP A 175 2.92 -6.33 44.78
N ASP A 176 3.25 -5.66 45.89
CA ASP A 176 3.74 -4.29 46.02
C ASP A 176 5.20 -4.18 45.52
N ARG A 177 5.43 -3.55 44.38
CA ARG A 177 6.77 -3.03 44.01
C ARG A 177 6.68 -1.67 43.33
N PRO A 178 7.57 -0.72 43.67
CA PRO A 178 7.54 0.64 43.13
C PRO A 178 7.85 0.60 41.63
N ARG A 179 6.84 0.92 40.82
CA ARG A 179 6.99 1.15 39.38
C ARG A 179 7.81 2.43 39.18
N HIS A 180 9.05 2.27 38.76
CA HIS A 180 9.80 3.35 38.15
C HIS A 180 9.13 3.69 36.81
N ASP A 181 8.44 4.83 36.78
CA ASP A 181 8.02 5.55 35.59
C ASP A 181 9.24 5.95 34.74
N LEU A 182 9.75 5.03 33.94
CA LEU A 182 10.74 5.30 32.89
C LEU A 182 10.49 4.36 31.72
N ILE A 183 9.47 4.65 30.93
CA ILE A 183 9.46 4.63 29.46
C ILE A 183 8.15 5.33 29.06
N SER A 184 8.28 6.59 28.66
CA SER A 184 7.21 7.35 28.03
C SER A 184 6.58 6.53 26.90
N SER A 185 5.29 6.29 27.08
CA SER A 185 4.29 5.72 26.18
C SER A 185 4.11 6.51 24.86
N SER A 186 5.19 6.90 24.17
CA SER A 186 5.13 7.82 23.01
C SER A 186 5.21 7.18 21.61
N GLN A 187 5.27 5.85 21.47
CA GLN A 187 5.40 5.18 20.16
C GLN A 187 4.12 4.51 19.65
N LYS A 188 2.94 4.89 20.17
CA LYS A 188 1.66 4.57 19.53
C LYS A 188 1.37 5.65 18.49
N GLY A 189 1.97 5.49 17.30
CA GLY A 189 1.77 6.33 16.12
C GLY A 189 1.79 7.83 16.41
N ARG A 190 2.97 8.44 16.56
CA ARG A 190 3.07 9.91 16.56
C ARG A 190 2.39 10.41 15.29
N LEU A 191 1.20 10.99 15.45
CA LEU A 191 0.62 11.86 14.45
C LEU A 191 1.68 12.93 14.20
N MET A 192 2.15 13.01 12.95
CA MET A 192 3.09 14.04 12.55
C MET A 192 2.44 15.38 12.87
N ASP A 193 3.02 16.13 13.81
CA ASP A 193 2.52 17.45 14.19
C ASP A 193 2.66 18.44 13.01
N ASP A 194 1.96 19.56 13.08
CA ASP A 194 1.95 20.52 11.97
C ASP A 194 3.31 21.17 11.73
N MET A 195 4.16 21.26 12.76
CA MET A 195 5.53 21.75 12.62
C MET A 195 6.38 20.78 11.78
N MET A 196 6.35 19.49 12.11
CA MET A 196 7.05 18.44 11.36
C MET A 196 6.51 18.34 9.94
N ARG A 197 5.19 18.44 9.73
CA ARG A 197 4.60 18.44 8.37
C ARG A 197 5.15 19.57 7.52
N LYS A 198 5.24 20.77 8.10
CA LYS A 198 5.83 21.94 7.45
C LYS A 198 7.32 21.73 7.17
N GLU A 199 8.08 21.25 8.15
CA GLU A 199 9.50 20.95 8.00
C GLU A 199 9.76 19.94 6.88
N LEU A 200 8.96 18.86 6.81
CA LEU A 200 9.04 17.88 5.72
C LEU A 200 8.77 18.52 4.36
N HIS A 201 7.74 19.36 4.26
CA HIS A 201 7.41 20.05 3.01
C HIS A 201 8.50 21.02 2.58
N ASP A 202 9.01 21.83 3.50
CA ASP A 202 10.08 22.80 3.25
C ASP A 202 11.40 22.12 2.91
N TYR A 203 11.73 20.99 3.54
CA TYR A 203 12.90 20.19 3.19
C TYR A 203 12.82 19.66 1.76
N ILE A 204 11.69 19.05 1.37
CA ILE A 204 11.50 18.59 -0.02
C ILE A 204 11.60 19.77 -1.00
N ARG A 205 11.04 20.93 -0.66
CA ARG A 205 11.14 22.14 -1.48
C ARG A 205 12.60 22.63 -1.60
N SER A 206 13.40 22.52 -0.56
CA SER A 206 14.83 22.83 -0.62
C SER A 206 15.59 21.90 -1.56
N LEU A 207 15.25 20.60 -1.57
CA LEU A 207 15.83 19.63 -2.51
C LEU A 207 15.47 19.94 -3.96
N VAL A 208 14.26 20.44 -4.22
CA VAL A 208 13.86 20.97 -5.54
C VAL A 208 14.72 22.18 -5.92
N ASN A 209 14.81 23.17 -5.03
CA ASN A 209 15.56 24.41 -5.31
C ASN A 209 17.07 24.15 -5.53
N ASN A 210 17.61 23.13 -4.86
CA ASN A 210 19.00 22.70 -5.01
C ASN A 210 19.24 21.80 -6.24
N GLY A 211 18.21 21.54 -7.05
CA GLY A 211 18.31 20.72 -8.27
C GLY A 211 18.46 19.21 -8.04
N VAL A 212 18.29 18.74 -6.80
CA VAL A 212 18.33 17.30 -6.47
C VAL A 212 17.12 16.58 -7.04
N ILE A 213 15.94 17.23 -6.99
CA ILE A 213 14.69 16.69 -7.54
C ILE A 213 14.44 17.33 -8.90
N GLN A 214 14.48 16.52 -9.95
CA GLN A 214 14.19 16.95 -11.31
C GLN A 214 12.70 16.80 -11.64
N PRO A 215 12.12 17.65 -12.50
CA PRO A 215 10.74 17.52 -12.94
C PRO A 215 10.44 16.17 -13.63
N PRO A 216 9.20 15.63 -13.53
CA PRO A 216 8.10 16.11 -12.69
C PRO A 216 8.36 15.81 -11.21
N ILE A 217 8.36 16.85 -10.38
CA ILE A 217 8.87 16.78 -9.00
C ILE A 217 8.19 15.69 -8.18
N VAL A 218 6.86 15.63 -8.27
CA VAL A 218 6.00 14.77 -7.44
C VAL A 218 6.28 13.27 -7.61
N HIS A 219 6.92 12.87 -8.71
CA HIS A 219 7.29 11.48 -9.01
C HIS A 219 8.74 11.14 -8.68
N ASN A 220 9.61 12.15 -8.59
CA ASN A 220 11.06 11.97 -8.53
C ASN A 220 11.65 12.23 -7.13
N ILE A 221 10.81 12.34 -6.09
CA ILE A 221 11.27 12.60 -4.72
C ILE A 221 12.14 11.44 -4.22
N PRO A 222 13.42 11.68 -3.87
CA PRO A 222 14.32 10.66 -3.35
C PRO A 222 14.03 10.42 -1.87
N TRP A 223 12.97 9.65 -1.58
CA TRP A 223 12.50 9.40 -0.22
C TRP A 223 13.56 8.79 0.71
N SER A 224 14.60 8.14 0.17
CA SER A 224 15.74 7.67 0.97
C SER A 224 16.56 8.81 1.58
N ILE A 225 16.78 9.89 0.81
CA ILE A 225 17.47 11.12 1.27
C ILE A 225 16.57 11.87 2.24
N VAL A 226 15.27 11.97 1.93
CA VAL A 226 14.29 12.60 2.84
C VAL A 226 14.28 11.91 4.20
N ARG A 227 14.31 10.58 4.23
CA ARG A 227 14.35 9.81 5.49
C ARG A 227 15.61 10.08 6.31
N GLU A 228 16.75 10.47 5.71
CA GLU A 228 17.95 10.81 6.47
C GLU A 228 17.77 12.05 7.34
N GLN A 229 16.93 13.01 6.90
CA GLN A 229 16.54 14.18 7.69
C GLN A 229 15.50 13.86 8.77
N PHE A 230 14.67 12.83 8.56
CA PHE A 230 13.61 12.41 9.48
C PHE A 230 13.81 10.94 9.92
N PRO A 231 14.89 10.63 10.67
CA PRO A 231 15.30 9.25 10.96
C PRO A 231 14.30 8.48 11.82
N GLU A 232 13.45 9.19 12.57
CA GLU A 232 12.41 8.60 13.41
C GLU A 232 11.22 8.05 12.61
N LEU A 233 11.07 8.46 11.34
CA LEU A 233 9.93 8.10 10.50
C LEU A 233 10.37 7.17 9.36
N SER A 234 9.55 6.16 9.08
CA SER A 234 9.82 5.27 7.95
C SER A 234 9.67 6.02 6.61
N GLN A 235 10.43 5.61 5.61
CA GLN A 235 10.34 6.14 4.25
C GLN A 235 8.91 6.09 3.69
N SER A 236 8.20 4.99 3.95
CA SER A 236 6.81 4.80 3.51
C SER A 236 5.86 5.75 4.22
N HIS A 237 6.03 5.96 5.53
CA HIS A 237 5.22 6.91 6.29
C HIS A 237 5.40 8.33 5.76
N LEU A 238 6.65 8.80 5.61
CA LEU A 238 6.96 10.11 5.03
C LEU A 238 6.32 10.30 3.65
N ARG A 239 6.47 9.30 2.77
CA ARG A 239 5.89 9.32 1.43
C ARG A 239 4.38 9.42 1.45
N LEU A 240 3.71 8.58 2.23
CA LEU A 240 2.25 8.53 2.30
C LEU A 240 1.68 9.81 2.90
N THR A 241 2.21 10.25 4.04
CA THR A 241 1.78 11.48 4.73
C THR A 241 1.94 12.69 3.83
N TRP A 242 3.09 12.82 3.14
CA TRP A 242 3.28 13.94 2.23
C TRP A 242 2.35 13.87 1.02
N THR A 243 2.21 12.68 0.40
CA THR A 243 1.42 12.49 -0.83
C THR A 243 -0.08 12.69 -0.62
N LEU A 244 -0.62 12.22 0.52
CA LEU A 244 -2.06 12.15 0.75
C LEU A 244 -2.60 13.24 1.68
N CYS A 245 -1.74 13.84 2.50
CA CYS A 245 -2.15 14.86 3.46
C CYS A 245 -1.48 16.20 3.16
N ILE A 246 -0.15 16.27 3.23
CA ILE A 246 0.57 17.55 3.22
C ILE A 246 0.44 18.26 1.85
N LEU A 247 0.85 17.60 0.75
CA LEU A 247 0.80 18.22 -0.57
C LEU A 247 -0.63 18.64 -0.96
N PRO A 248 -1.67 17.78 -0.82
CA PRO A 248 -3.05 18.19 -1.09
C PRO A 248 -3.46 19.43 -0.31
N SER A 249 -3.24 19.48 1.01
CA SER A 249 -3.61 20.63 1.83
C SER A 249 -2.89 21.92 1.40
N VAL A 250 -1.61 21.83 1.02
CA VAL A 250 -0.87 23.00 0.53
C VAL A 250 -1.44 23.47 -0.82
N LEU A 251 -1.74 22.55 -1.73
CA LEU A 251 -2.30 22.89 -3.05
C LEU A 251 -3.71 23.49 -2.95
N GLU A 252 -4.59 22.93 -2.12
CA GLU A 252 -5.96 23.42 -1.93
C GLU A 252 -5.99 24.83 -1.33
N ARG A 253 -5.05 25.15 -0.43
CA ARG A 253 -4.92 26.52 0.12
C ARG A 253 -4.43 27.54 -0.90
N GLN A 254 -3.63 27.13 -1.88
CA GLN A 254 -3.03 28.05 -2.85
C GLN A 254 -3.82 28.18 -4.16
N ILE A 255 -4.54 27.12 -4.57
CA ILE A 255 -5.22 27.08 -5.85
C ILE A 255 -6.72 27.07 -5.59
N TYR A 256 -7.34 28.24 -5.78
CA TYR A 256 -8.78 28.39 -5.60
C TYR A 256 -9.58 27.39 -6.45
N GLY A 257 -10.49 26.68 -5.78
CA GLY A 257 -11.38 25.69 -6.41
C GLY A 257 -10.76 24.31 -6.58
N LEU A 258 -9.47 24.10 -6.28
CA LEU A 258 -8.89 22.77 -6.24
C LEU A 258 -9.45 22.00 -5.05
N ASN A 259 -9.86 20.75 -5.29
CA ASN A 259 -10.24 19.80 -4.27
C ASN A 259 -10.23 18.38 -4.84
N SER A 260 -10.45 17.39 -3.98
CA SER A 260 -10.49 15.98 -4.39
C SER A 260 -11.55 15.64 -5.45
N LEU A 261 -12.67 16.38 -5.53
CA LEU A 261 -13.70 16.16 -6.54
C LEU A 261 -13.22 16.59 -7.93
N VAL A 262 -12.54 17.74 -8.05
CA VAL A 262 -11.95 18.22 -9.31
C VAL A 262 -10.97 17.18 -9.87
N VAL A 263 -10.06 16.68 -9.03
CA VAL A 263 -9.09 15.64 -9.41
C VAL A 263 -9.81 14.35 -9.82
N GLY A 264 -10.79 13.92 -9.03
CA GLY A 264 -11.58 12.71 -9.31
C GLY A 264 -12.33 12.78 -10.64
N ARG A 265 -13.05 13.89 -10.91
CA ARG A 265 -13.78 14.09 -12.17
C ARG A 265 -12.86 14.15 -13.38
N ALA A 266 -11.75 14.88 -13.29
CA ALA A 266 -10.77 14.94 -14.36
C ALA A 266 -10.20 13.54 -14.68
N ALA A 267 -9.88 12.76 -13.65
CA ALA A 267 -9.41 11.39 -13.79
C ALA A 267 -10.46 10.48 -14.44
N VAL A 268 -11.72 10.52 -13.98
CA VAL A 268 -12.83 9.78 -14.60
C VAL A 268 -12.98 10.14 -16.08
N TYR A 269 -12.97 11.44 -16.41
CA TYR A 269 -13.12 11.90 -17.79
C TYR A 269 -11.99 11.36 -18.68
N LYS A 270 -10.73 11.49 -18.27
CA LYS A 270 -9.57 11.01 -19.03
C LYS A 270 -9.62 9.49 -19.23
N VAL A 271 -9.83 8.73 -18.15
CA VAL A 271 -9.93 7.26 -18.21
C VAL A 271 -11.05 6.82 -19.14
N TYR A 272 -12.22 7.48 -19.06
CA TYR A 272 -13.37 7.14 -19.88
C TYR A 272 -13.19 7.52 -21.36
N LYS A 273 -12.67 8.71 -21.64
CA LYS A 273 -12.42 9.22 -23.00
C LYS A 273 -11.35 8.42 -23.72
N ASP A 274 -10.24 8.14 -23.03
CA ASP A 274 -9.08 7.43 -23.59
C ASP A 274 -9.27 5.90 -23.55
N ARG A 275 -10.43 5.43 -23.06
CA ARG A 275 -10.83 4.01 -22.97
C ARG A 275 -9.85 3.14 -22.18
N LEU A 276 -9.26 3.70 -21.12
CA LEU A 276 -8.29 3.03 -20.24
C LEU A 276 -9.00 2.13 -19.22
N PHE A 277 -9.79 1.17 -19.71
CA PHE A 277 -10.59 0.26 -18.88
C PHE A 277 -9.76 -0.93 -18.43
N GLU A 278 -8.98 -0.73 -17.37
CA GLU A 278 -8.25 -1.80 -16.70
C GLU A 278 -9.10 -2.51 -15.64
N GLU A 279 -8.70 -3.72 -15.25
CA GLU A 279 -9.32 -4.44 -14.11
C GLU A 279 -9.11 -3.72 -12.78
N ARG A 280 -7.97 -3.01 -12.65
CA ARG A 280 -7.57 -2.30 -11.43
C ARG A 280 -7.13 -0.89 -11.74
N LEU A 281 -7.51 0.05 -10.88
CA LEU A 281 -7.03 1.44 -10.96
C LEU A 281 -5.50 1.56 -10.86
N SER A 282 -4.82 0.63 -10.17
CA SER A 282 -3.36 0.60 -10.06
C SER A 282 -2.65 0.27 -11.37
N HIS A 283 -3.34 -0.28 -12.36
CA HIS A 283 -2.76 -0.57 -13.68
C HIS A 283 -2.80 0.63 -14.62
N ILE A 284 -3.58 1.66 -14.28
CA ILE A 284 -3.66 2.89 -15.06
C ILE A 284 -2.49 3.80 -14.68
N ASP A 285 -1.71 4.20 -15.69
CA ASP A 285 -0.57 5.09 -15.53
C ASP A 285 -1.01 6.57 -15.47
N PHE A 286 -1.51 6.98 -14.29
CA PHE A 286 -1.92 8.36 -14.06
C PHE A 286 -0.77 9.37 -14.11
N SER A 287 0.50 8.93 -14.03
CA SER A 287 1.64 9.85 -14.13
C SER A 287 1.75 10.49 -15.51
N LYS A 288 1.28 9.80 -16.57
CA LYS A 288 1.20 10.35 -17.92
C LYS A 288 0.03 11.31 -18.11
N LEU A 289 -1.06 11.10 -17.37
CA LEU A 289 -2.28 11.90 -17.47
C LEU A 289 -2.21 13.17 -16.61
N PHE A 290 -1.54 13.06 -15.46
CA PHE A 290 -1.43 14.10 -14.43
C PHE A 290 0.00 14.16 -13.89
N PRO A 291 1.00 14.56 -14.70
CA PRO A 291 2.41 14.64 -14.29
C PRO A 291 2.66 15.59 -13.10
N GLN A 292 1.75 16.54 -12.89
CA GLN A 292 1.80 17.50 -11.80
C GLN A 292 1.22 16.99 -10.47
N LEU A 293 0.61 15.79 -10.46
CA LEU A 293 0.03 15.18 -9.25
C LEU A 293 0.62 13.79 -8.97
N PRO A 294 0.84 13.43 -7.70
CA PRO A 294 1.20 12.06 -7.37
C PRO A 294 0.12 11.07 -7.81
N GLN A 295 0.51 10.00 -8.52
CA GLN A 295 -0.41 8.95 -8.99
C GLN A 295 -1.29 8.40 -7.85
N LEU A 296 -0.70 8.19 -6.67
CA LEU A 296 -1.43 7.67 -5.51
C LEU A 296 -2.55 8.61 -5.06
N TYR A 297 -2.32 9.93 -5.08
CA TYR A 297 -3.34 10.93 -4.74
C TYR A 297 -4.48 10.91 -5.75
N VAL A 298 -4.17 10.86 -7.06
CA VAL A 298 -5.20 10.75 -8.12
C VAL A 298 -6.05 9.50 -7.93
N ILE A 299 -5.44 8.35 -7.63
CA ILE A 299 -6.16 7.09 -7.36
C ILE A 299 -7.09 7.24 -6.16
N VAL A 300 -6.64 7.87 -5.07
CA VAL A 300 -7.47 8.09 -3.87
C VAL A 300 -8.65 9.00 -4.18
N CYS A 301 -8.45 10.12 -4.87
CA CYS A 301 -9.52 11.03 -5.28
C CYS A 301 -10.55 10.33 -6.18
N LEU A 302 -10.07 9.55 -7.15
CA LEU A 302 -10.92 8.74 -8.03
C LEU A 302 -11.73 7.72 -7.23
N ARG A 303 -11.11 6.96 -6.33
CA ARG A 303 -11.81 6.00 -5.46
C ARG A 303 -12.88 6.66 -4.59
N LYS A 304 -12.59 7.82 -4.01
CA LYS A 304 -13.58 8.59 -3.23
C LYS A 304 -14.81 8.93 -4.07
N LEU A 305 -14.60 9.40 -5.31
CA LEU A 305 -15.71 9.69 -6.23
C LEU A 305 -16.49 8.44 -6.63
N LEU A 306 -15.80 7.36 -7.01
CA LEU A 306 -16.44 6.09 -7.37
C LEU A 306 -17.30 5.55 -6.22
N LYS A 307 -16.75 5.54 -5.01
CA LYS A 307 -17.47 5.11 -3.81
C LYS A 307 -18.72 5.96 -3.57
N LYS A 308 -18.60 7.30 -3.64
CA LYS A 308 -19.74 8.21 -3.49
C LYS A 308 -20.86 7.89 -4.48
N CYS A 309 -20.52 7.66 -5.76
CA CYS A 309 -21.52 7.33 -6.77
C CYS A 309 -22.16 5.94 -6.53
N VAL A 310 -21.39 4.94 -6.09
CA VAL A 310 -21.92 3.62 -5.72
C VAL A 310 -22.85 3.71 -4.51
N ASP A 311 -22.49 4.50 -3.51
CA ASP A 311 -23.30 4.72 -2.32
C ASP A 311 -24.61 5.45 -2.69
N SER A 312 -24.56 6.48 -3.55
CA SER A 312 -25.75 7.15 -4.09
C SER A 312 -26.65 6.22 -4.91
N LEU A 313 -26.06 5.30 -5.69
CA LEU A 313 -26.80 4.26 -6.41
C LEU A 313 -27.52 3.33 -5.43
N ARG A 314 -26.85 2.93 -4.33
CA ARG A 314 -27.41 2.05 -3.31
C ARG A 314 -28.56 2.72 -2.54
N SER A 315 -28.44 4.02 -2.25
CA SER A 315 -29.51 4.79 -1.58
C SER A 315 -30.63 5.23 -2.52
N GLY A 316 -30.50 5.03 -3.84
CA GLY A 316 -31.48 5.46 -4.82
C GLY A 316 -31.57 6.99 -4.97
N THR A 317 -30.49 7.70 -4.66
CA THR A 317 -30.43 9.18 -4.66
C THR A 317 -29.67 9.74 -5.86
N LEU A 318 -29.42 8.93 -6.89
CA LEU A 318 -28.74 9.37 -8.12
C LEU A 318 -29.59 10.39 -8.87
N GLN A 319 -29.06 11.59 -9.04
CA GLN A 319 -29.84 12.69 -9.61
C GLN A 319 -29.85 12.66 -11.14
N ASN A 320 -28.83 12.08 -11.79
CA ASN A 320 -28.62 12.22 -13.23
C ASN A 320 -28.84 10.93 -14.07
N VAL A 321 -29.23 9.81 -13.46
CA VAL A 321 -29.22 8.49 -14.14
C VAL A 321 -30.48 7.63 -13.87
N ASP A 322 -31.54 8.24 -13.35
CA ASP A 322 -32.71 7.51 -12.83
C ASP A 322 -33.53 6.72 -13.88
N VAL A 323 -33.34 6.95 -15.18
CA VAL A 323 -34.17 6.31 -16.22
C VAL A 323 -33.38 5.35 -17.13
N TYR A 324 -32.09 5.59 -17.36
CA TYR A 324 -31.34 4.83 -18.37
C TYR A 324 -30.57 3.64 -17.79
N TYR A 325 -30.04 3.75 -16.57
CA TYR A 325 -29.24 2.67 -15.97
C TYR A 325 -30.09 1.63 -15.29
N LYS A 326 -31.21 2.02 -14.66
CA LYS A 326 -32.18 1.04 -14.13
C LYS A 326 -32.71 0.12 -15.24
N LYS A 327 -32.83 0.62 -16.48
CA LYS A 327 -33.17 -0.19 -17.67
C LYS A 327 -31.97 -0.97 -18.26
N GLN A 328 -30.80 -0.36 -18.44
CA GLN A 328 -29.63 -1.07 -19.00
C GLN A 328 -28.98 -2.10 -18.07
N LEU A 329 -29.05 -1.93 -16.74
CA LEU A 329 -28.57 -2.93 -15.78
C LEU A 329 -29.51 -4.14 -15.66
N VAL A 330 -30.81 -3.95 -15.93
CA VAL A 330 -31.82 -5.02 -15.93
C VAL A 330 -31.88 -5.74 -17.29
N ASN A 331 -31.52 -5.07 -18.39
CA ASN A 331 -31.62 -5.60 -19.75
C ASN A 331 -30.38 -6.34 -20.27
N ASP A 332 -29.46 -6.81 -19.41
CA ASP A 332 -28.58 -7.91 -19.81
C ASP A 332 -29.48 -9.16 -19.90
N GLU A 333 -29.90 -9.53 -21.12
CA GLU A 333 -30.90 -10.59 -21.41
C GLU A 333 -30.64 -11.92 -20.67
N SER A 334 -29.39 -12.19 -20.28
CA SER A 334 -29.01 -13.35 -19.47
C SER A 334 -29.59 -13.34 -18.06
N THR A 335 -29.84 -12.16 -17.48
CA THR A 335 -30.35 -12.01 -16.10
C THR A 335 -31.88 -12.06 -16.08
N TYR A 336 -32.54 -11.54 -17.12
CA TYR A 336 -34.00 -11.56 -17.26
C TYR A 336 -34.54 -13.00 -17.42
N LEU A 337 -33.84 -13.86 -18.16
CA LEU A 337 -34.21 -15.28 -18.29
C LEU A 337 -34.03 -16.07 -16.98
N ALA A 338 -33.05 -15.70 -16.15
CA ALA A 338 -32.87 -16.29 -14.82
C ALA A 338 -33.98 -15.85 -13.83
N LEU A 339 -34.54 -14.64 -14.01
CA LEU A 339 -35.60 -14.08 -13.16
C LEU A 339 -36.97 -14.70 -13.40
N ILE A 340 -37.33 -15.00 -14.66
CA ILE A 340 -38.61 -15.64 -14.99
C ILE A 340 -38.66 -17.09 -14.47
N GLY A 341 -37.50 -17.76 -14.34
CA GLY A 341 -37.40 -19.09 -13.74
C GLY A 341 -37.57 -19.13 -12.21
N ALA A 342 -37.41 -17.98 -11.52
CA ALA A 342 -37.40 -17.92 -10.06
C ALA A 342 -38.74 -17.43 -9.45
N THR A 343 -39.67 -16.89 -10.25
CA THR A 343 -40.99 -16.40 -9.77
C THR A 343 -42.03 -17.52 -9.55
N ALA A 344 -41.59 -18.71 -9.16
CA ALA A 344 -42.46 -19.84 -8.88
C ALA A 344 -42.21 -20.41 -7.47
N THR A 345 -42.09 -19.58 -6.44
CA THR A 345 -42.47 -19.92 -5.04
C THR A 345 -42.26 -18.72 -4.12
N LEU A 346 -43.36 -18.09 -3.70
CA LEU A 346 -43.40 -17.17 -2.55
C LEU A 346 -44.34 -17.80 -1.51
N PRO A 347 -43.93 -17.91 -0.24
CA PRO A 347 -44.86 -17.93 0.88
C PRO A 347 -44.96 -16.52 1.49
N SER A 348 -46.20 -16.07 1.66
CA SER A 348 -46.59 -14.91 2.44
C SER A 348 -46.35 -15.13 3.94
N ALA A 349 -45.97 -14.09 4.66
CA ALA A 349 -46.34 -13.91 6.06
C ALA A 349 -46.30 -12.42 6.43
N SER A 350 -47.39 -11.99 7.05
CA SER A 350 -47.75 -10.67 7.55
C SER A 350 -47.28 -10.42 8.99
N ASP A 351 -47.46 -9.17 9.43
CA ASP A 351 -47.60 -8.67 10.82
C ASP A 351 -46.30 -8.52 11.64
N ALA A 352 -46.00 -7.47 12.40
CA ALA A 352 -46.59 -6.15 12.73
C ALA A 352 -45.43 -5.34 13.40
N VAL A 353 -45.37 -4.00 13.53
CA VAL A 353 -46.10 -3.13 14.48
C VAL A 353 -45.58 -1.67 14.32
N SER A 354 -46.53 -0.72 14.25
CA SER A 354 -46.60 0.68 14.78
C SER A 354 -45.41 1.64 14.62
N GLU A 355 -45.51 2.73 13.84
CA GLU A 355 -46.11 4.06 14.12
C GLU A 355 -45.45 4.88 15.25
N GLY A 356 -44.93 6.05 14.86
CA GLY A 356 -44.49 7.17 15.71
C GLY A 356 -44.09 8.36 14.81
N ASP A 357 -44.82 9.46 14.92
CA ASP A 357 -44.94 10.55 13.94
C ASP A 357 -44.24 11.86 14.38
N SER A 358 -43.96 12.73 13.39
CA SER A 358 -43.78 14.20 13.43
C SER A 358 -42.43 14.90 13.82
N SER A 359 -41.89 15.61 12.79
CA SER A 359 -41.42 17.01 12.70
C SER A 359 -40.38 17.62 13.67
N HIS A 360 -39.23 18.10 13.15
CA HIS A 360 -38.96 19.50 12.76
C HIS A 360 -37.49 19.72 12.33
N ASP A 361 -37.29 20.64 11.38
CA ASP A 361 -36.03 21.21 10.90
C ASP A 361 -35.12 21.77 12.02
N GLU A 362 -33.80 21.65 11.87
CA GLU A 362 -32.90 22.81 11.82
C GLU A 362 -31.46 22.46 11.38
N CYS A 363 -30.97 23.26 10.43
CA CYS A 363 -29.59 23.32 9.97
C CYS A 363 -28.60 23.56 11.11
N SER A 364 -27.46 22.86 11.07
CA SER A 364 -26.16 23.45 11.42
C SER A 364 -25.04 22.63 10.78
N ALA A 365 -24.41 23.24 9.77
CA ALA A 365 -23.16 22.80 9.19
C ALA A 365 -22.02 23.20 10.12
N THR A 366 -21.24 22.23 10.58
CA THR A 366 -19.90 22.46 11.10
C THR A 366 -18.94 21.48 10.44
N ASN A 367 -18.03 22.05 9.66
CA ASN A 367 -16.87 21.41 9.08
C ASN A 367 -15.94 20.95 10.20
N ASP A 368 -15.72 19.65 10.34
CA ASP A 368 -14.57 19.07 11.03
C ASP A 368 -14.33 17.65 10.47
N GLU A 369 -13.72 17.56 9.28
CA GLU A 369 -13.15 16.30 8.78
C GLU A 369 -11.67 16.24 9.14
N GLU A 370 -11.38 15.89 10.39
CA GLU A 370 -10.03 15.49 10.79
C GLU A 370 -9.63 14.20 10.05
N CYS A 371 -8.48 14.29 9.38
CA CYS A 371 -7.93 13.27 8.51
C CYS A 371 -7.51 12.02 9.30
N ASN A 372 -8.42 11.03 9.36
CA ASN A 372 -8.19 9.76 10.05
C ASN A 372 -7.26 8.84 9.22
N THR A 373 -5.95 9.07 9.34
CA THR A 373 -4.87 8.41 8.57
C THR A 373 -4.68 6.93 8.90
N GLN A 374 -5.21 6.43 10.03
CA GLN A 374 -5.07 5.02 10.43
C GLN A 374 -5.97 4.05 9.66
N GLU A 375 -7.12 4.48 9.14
CA GLU A 375 -8.03 3.59 8.39
C GLU A 375 -7.62 3.35 6.93
N LEU A 376 -6.75 4.20 6.36
CA LEU A 376 -6.38 4.14 4.95
C LEU A 376 -5.34 3.05 4.64
N SER A 377 -4.58 2.60 5.65
CA SER A 377 -3.53 1.58 5.49
C SER A 377 -4.10 0.15 5.46
N SER A 378 -5.15 -0.13 6.25
CA SER A 378 -5.75 -1.46 6.39
C SER A 378 -6.86 -1.77 5.39
N LYS A 379 -7.43 -0.76 4.71
CA LYS A 379 -8.47 -0.94 3.66
C LYS A 379 -7.92 -1.01 2.23
N MET A 380 -6.60 -1.07 2.01
CA MET A 380 -6.01 -1.22 0.67
C MET A 380 -6.02 -2.66 0.13
N THR A 381 -6.44 -3.64 0.92
CA THR A 381 -6.59 -5.03 0.51
C THR A 381 -8.01 -5.47 0.75
N VAL A 382 -8.83 -5.41 -0.30
CA VAL A 382 -9.84 -6.39 -0.74
C VAL A 382 -10.60 -5.70 -1.87
N ASP A 383 -10.26 -6.11 -3.09
CA ASP A 383 -10.78 -5.64 -4.38
C ASP A 383 -12.18 -6.26 -4.61
N GLU A 384 -13.06 -6.20 -3.61
CA GLU A 384 -14.43 -6.70 -3.73
C GLU A 384 -15.24 -5.70 -4.56
N SER A 385 -15.60 -6.11 -5.78
CA SER A 385 -16.55 -5.35 -6.60
C SER A 385 -17.86 -5.24 -5.81
N PRO A 386 -18.34 -4.01 -5.50
CA PRO A 386 -19.48 -3.83 -4.64
C PRO A 386 -20.71 -4.49 -5.27
N VAL A 387 -21.43 -5.24 -4.44
CA VAL A 387 -22.69 -5.87 -4.79
C VAL A 387 -23.84 -4.98 -4.32
N ILE A 388 -24.81 -4.78 -5.20
CA ILE A 388 -26.04 -4.05 -4.92
C ILE A 388 -27.22 -5.01 -5.11
N TYR A 389 -28.05 -5.13 -4.09
CA TYR A 389 -29.28 -5.92 -4.13
C TYR A 389 -30.42 -5.04 -4.61
N THR A 390 -31.14 -5.52 -5.61
CA THR A 390 -32.33 -4.88 -6.17
C THR A 390 -33.52 -5.85 -6.07
N PRO A 391 -34.76 -5.38 -6.19
CA PRO A 391 -35.93 -6.27 -6.29
C PRO A 391 -35.84 -7.27 -7.46
N ALA A 392 -35.03 -6.95 -8.49
CA ALA A 392 -34.76 -7.80 -9.64
C ALA A 392 -33.46 -8.64 -9.48
N GLY A 393 -32.91 -8.77 -8.28
CA GLY A 393 -31.72 -9.59 -8.00
C GLY A 393 -30.45 -8.80 -7.68
N CYS A 394 -29.32 -9.50 -7.74
CA CYS A 394 -28.00 -9.03 -7.31
C CYS A 394 -27.18 -8.47 -8.49
N ILE A 395 -26.63 -7.27 -8.32
CA ILE A 395 -25.82 -6.58 -9.32
C ILE A 395 -24.40 -6.38 -8.80
N THR A 396 -23.43 -6.98 -9.49
CA THR A 396 -22.01 -6.64 -9.28
C THR A 396 -21.63 -5.39 -10.06
N VAL A 397 -21.10 -4.38 -9.37
CA VAL A 397 -20.67 -3.12 -9.97
C VAL A 397 -19.16 -3.17 -10.24
N THR A 398 -18.79 -3.73 -11.40
CA THR A 398 -17.40 -3.78 -11.87
C THR A 398 -16.77 -2.38 -11.97
N LEU A 399 -15.44 -2.26 -11.91
CA LEU A 399 -14.74 -0.98 -12.03
C LEU A 399 -15.16 -0.19 -13.28
N ARG A 400 -15.34 -0.88 -14.41
CA ARG A 400 -15.85 -0.27 -15.65
C ARG A 400 -17.25 0.33 -15.47
N ARG A 401 -18.16 -0.36 -14.77
CA ARG A 401 -19.50 0.15 -14.44
C ARG A 401 -19.42 1.34 -13.48
N GLN A 402 -18.55 1.29 -12.47
CA GLN A 402 -18.33 2.41 -11.54
C GLN A 402 -17.81 3.66 -12.25
N LEU A 403 -16.80 3.52 -13.12
CA LEU A 403 -16.24 4.63 -13.92
C LEU A 403 -17.30 5.24 -14.82
N ARG A 404 -18.11 4.38 -15.47
CA ARG A 404 -19.21 4.83 -16.33
C ARG A 404 -20.27 5.58 -15.50
N LEU A 405 -20.67 5.06 -14.34
CA LEU A 405 -21.60 5.71 -13.41
C LEU A 405 -21.08 7.09 -13.00
N ALA A 406 -19.84 7.15 -12.51
CA ALA A 406 -19.22 8.40 -12.07
C ALA A 406 -19.09 9.41 -13.21
N PHE A 407 -18.81 8.98 -14.45
CA PHE A 407 -18.71 9.87 -15.60
C PHE A 407 -20.02 10.66 -15.85
N TYR A 408 -21.16 9.97 -15.79
CA TYR A 408 -22.47 10.60 -15.98
C TYR A 408 -22.95 11.34 -14.73
N GLU A 409 -22.86 10.72 -13.55
CA GLU A 409 -23.39 11.30 -12.31
C GLU A 409 -22.65 12.59 -11.92
N SER A 410 -21.32 12.61 -12.06
CA SER A 410 -20.51 13.81 -11.77
C SER A 410 -20.47 14.82 -12.92
N GLN A 411 -21.19 14.54 -14.02
CA GLN A 411 -21.19 15.36 -15.25
C GLN A 411 -19.77 15.69 -15.73
N ALA A 412 -18.86 14.70 -15.67
CA ALA A 412 -17.42 14.92 -15.85
C ALA A 412 -17.08 15.58 -17.20
N LYS A 413 -17.88 15.33 -18.25
CA LYS A 413 -17.75 15.98 -19.56
C LYS A 413 -17.97 17.49 -19.52
N GLN A 414 -18.96 17.95 -18.75
CA GLN A 414 -19.33 19.37 -18.67
C GLN A 414 -18.30 20.18 -17.86
N HIS A 415 -17.72 19.55 -16.83
CA HIS A 415 -16.72 20.18 -15.97
C HIS A 415 -15.29 20.05 -16.47
N HIS A 416 -15.03 19.25 -17.51
CA HIS A 416 -13.67 18.88 -17.91
C HIS A 416 -12.74 20.08 -18.16
N GLU A 417 -13.20 21.07 -18.93
CA GLU A 417 -12.37 22.24 -19.28
C GLU A 417 -11.99 23.03 -18.03
N ARG A 418 -12.97 23.33 -17.17
CA ARG A 418 -12.75 24.02 -15.90
C ARG A 418 -11.84 23.23 -14.95
N ASP A 419 -12.04 21.92 -14.84
CA ASP A 419 -11.24 21.06 -13.96
C ASP A 419 -9.79 21.00 -14.43
N MET A 420 -9.57 20.85 -15.74
CA MET A 420 -8.22 20.87 -16.30
C MET A 420 -7.55 22.24 -16.18
N GLU A 421 -8.30 23.34 -16.30
CA GLU A 421 -7.78 24.68 -16.09
C GLU A 421 -7.26 24.84 -14.65
N ILE A 422 -8.04 24.39 -13.64
CA ILE A 422 -7.61 24.39 -12.24
C ILE A 422 -6.34 23.54 -12.06
N LEU A 423 -6.32 22.33 -12.62
CA LEU A 423 -5.18 21.41 -12.52
C LEU A 423 -3.93 21.90 -13.24
N SER A 424 -4.07 22.70 -14.31
CA SER A 424 -2.92 23.28 -15.03
C SER A 424 -2.19 24.37 -14.25
N ARG A 425 -2.81 24.90 -13.17
CA ARG A 425 -2.16 25.87 -12.27
C ARG A 425 -1.15 25.22 -11.33
N ILE A 426 -1.15 23.88 -11.23
CA ILE A 426 -0.18 23.13 -10.45
C ILE A 426 1.09 22.96 -11.30
N SER A 427 2.20 23.52 -10.82
CA SER A 427 3.49 23.42 -11.51
C SER A 427 4.12 22.03 -11.38
N GLU A 428 4.64 21.50 -12.48
CA GLU A 428 5.43 20.26 -12.49
C GLU A 428 6.88 20.48 -12.02
N THR A 429 7.34 21.73 -12.05
CA THR A 429 8.75 22.14 -11.88
C THR A 429 9.00 22.92 -10.59
N SER A 430 7.97 23.22 -9.80
CA SER A 430 8.12 23.89 -8.51
C SER A 430 7.07 23.44 -7.51
N LEU A 431 7.41 23.42 -6.22
CA LEU A 431 6.45 23.19 -5.15
C LEU A 431 5.99 24.51 -4.52
N PRO A 432 4.69 24.61 -4.18
CA PRO A 432 4.14 25.75 -3.44
C PRO A 432 4.81 25.91 -2.05
N ARG A 433 4.63 27.07 -1.42
CA ARG A 433 5.01 27.28 -0.02
C ARG A 433 3.87 26.88 0.91
N MET A 434 4.15 26.17 1.99
CA MET A 434 3.18 25.97 3.06
C MET A 434 2.99 27.31 3.80
N MET A 435 1.77 27.85 3.78
CA MET A 435 1.41 29.05 4.55
C MET A 435 1.40 28.70 6.04
N ASN A 436 1.93 29.59 6.89
CA ASN A 436 1.73 29.48 8.33
C ASN A 436 0.28 29.86 8.65
N ASP A 437 -0.42 29.04 9.42
CA ASP A 437 -1.77 29.37 9.90
C ASP A 437 -1.77 30.49 10.97
N TYR A 438 -0.59 31.01 11.32
CA TYR A 438 -0.41 32.19 12.16
C TYR A 438 -0.50 33.47 11.32
N ASN A 439 -1.71 33.87 10.92
CA ASN A 439 -2.08 35.26 10.65
C ASN A 439 -3.60 35.39 10.43
N THR A 440 -4.37 35.18 11.49
CA THR A 440 -5.69 35.78 11.66
C THR A 440 -5.87 36.06 13.15
N ILE A 441 -5.43 37.24 13.57
CA ILE A 441 -6.08 38.19 14.47
C ILE A 441 -5.19 39.44 14.40
N ASN A 442 -5.70 40.47 13.73
CA ASN A 442 -5.50 41.88 14.06
C ASN A 442 -6.70 42.64 13.53
#